data_AF-A0A916IAT3-F1
#
_entry.id   AF-A0A916IAT3-F1
#
_cell.length_a   1.000
_cell.length_b   1.000
_cell.length_c   1.000
_cell.angle_alpha   90.00
_cell.angle_beta   90.00
_cell.angle_gamma   90.00
#
_symmetry.space_group_name_H-M   'P 1'
#
loop_
_entity.id
_entity.type
_entity.pdbx_description
1 polymer ?
#
loop_
_entity_poly.entity_id
_entity_poly.type
_entity_poly.pdbx_seq_one_letter_code
_entity_poly.pdbx_strand_id
1 'polypeptide(L)'
;MKRRHLLAAGCAHCAGLWSAVAGAQAADGSAWIAPDRFAKPDLGSDEGGLWAMMEREETRLRRSPFVMRDAALRDYLQGIACKLGGNHCPDVRVYPVRTPFFNASMAPNGMMQVWSGLLLRVDNEAQLAGVIGHEMGHYMQRHMLDRLRDIKARTAFSTFMAAFGLVGLVGQLAAAAGALAFSRDQEREADGIGLALMRQAGYDPREAGKVWGNLRAELEAVPGGDPTKSSPLFATHPPSDERSETLARLAESAGSGFLGEAEYAAKLAPFQFQLLDDELKRGQHGETLALLDRLVKRSPERADLFYFRGETRRLRAGSEDLANALLDLGQAIALGNEPAQVHRAIGYIHQKQERGAEARAAFSRYVDRAPDAPDANLIRAYLTESKT
;
A
#
# COMPACT_ATOMS: atom_id res chain seq x y z
N MET A 1 6.44 58.53 -57.72
CA MET A 1 7.22 57.88 -58.80
C MET A 1 7.83 56.59 -58.27
N LYS A 2 7.61 55.47 -58.99
CA LYS A 2 8.32 54.17 -58.92
C LYS A 2 8.10 53.33 -57.64
N ARG A 3 8.00 52.00 -57.66
CA ARG A 3 7.54 50.96 -58.60
C ARG A 3 7.60 49.64 -57.78
N ARG A 4 6.65 48.74 -58.03
CA ARG A 4 6.51 47.35 -57.56
C ARG A 4 7.84 46.61 -57.38
N HIS A 5 7.98 45.78 -56.34
CA HIS A 5 8.55 44.42 -56.38
C HIS A 5 8.08 43.62 -55.15
N LEU A 6 7.14 42.70 -55.37
CA LEU A 6 6.84 41.58 -54.47
C LEU A 6 7.84 40.47 -54.83
N LEU A 7 8.74 40.14 -53.91
CA LEU A 7 9.58 38.95 -53.98
C LEU A 7 9.10 37.97 -52.91
N ALA A 8 8.67 36.81 -53.38
CA ALA A 8 8.46 35.62 -52.57
C ALA A 8 9.83 35.18 -52.00
N ALA A 9 9.94 35.13 -50.68
CA ALA A 9 11.00 34.44 -49.99
C ALA A 9 10.34 33.45 -49.02
N GLY A 10 10.44 32.17 -49.37
CA GLY A 10 10.03 31.08 -48.50
C GLY A 10 10.87 31.08 -47.23
N CYS A 11 10.20 31.12 -46.09
CA CYS A 11 10.82 30.75 -44.82
C CYS A 11 10.51 29.28 -44.59
N ALA A 12 11.47 28.43 -44.95
CA ALA A 12 11.61 27.11 -44.38
C ALA A 12 11.74 27.28 -42.85
N HIS A 13 10.96 26.49 -42.10
CA HIS A 13 11.01 26.17 -40.67
C HIS A 13 9.61 26.18 -40.03
N CYS A 14 8.68 25.42 -40.62
CA CYS A 14 7.62 24.75 -39.85
C CYS A 14 8.10 23.32 -39.55
N ALA A 15 9.03 23.17 -38.60
CA ALA A 15 9.27 21.89 -37.96
C ALA A 15 8.23 21.75 -36.84
N GLY A 16 7.04 21.33 -37.23
CA GLY A 16 5.94 21.04 -36.32
C GLY A 16 6.23 19.80 -35.49
N LEU A 17 5.88 19.91 -34.20
CA LEU A 17 5.05 18.94 -33.46
C LEU A 17 5.36 17.45 -33.72
N TRP A 18 6.40 16.93 -33.05
CA TRP A 18 6.59 15.49 -32.83
C TRP A 18 6.79 15.21 -31.34
N SER A 19 5.78 15.52 -30.54
CA SER A 19 5.69 15.07 -29.14
C SER A 19 4.24 14.78 -28.77
N ALA A 20 3.62 13.78 -29.42
CA ALA A 20 2.27 13.33 -29.06
C ALA A 20 1.97 11.87 -29.46
N VAL A 21 2.97 11.00 -29.60
CA VAL A 21 2.74 9.60 -30.03
C VAL A 21 2.95 8.58 -28.90
N ALA A 22 3.48 8.96 -27.74
CA ALA A 22 3.66 8.00 -26.64
C ALA A 22 2.38 7.75 -25.81
N GLY A 23 1.49 8.75 -25.66
CA GLY A 23 0.32 8.64 -24.78
C GLY A 23 -0.87 7.85 -25.36
N ALA A 24 -0.86 7.50 -26.65
CA ALA A 24 -2.00 6.83 -27.30
C ALA A 24 -1.88 5.29 -27.32
N GLN A 25 -0.70 4.72 -27.08
CA GLN A 25 -0.46 3.28 -27.29
C GLN A 25 -0.96 2.39 -26.14
N ALA A 26 -1.25 2.94 -24.96
CA ALA A 26 -1.72 2.13 -23.83
C ALA A 26 -3.26 1.94 -23.79
N ALA A 27 -4.02 2.72 -24.58
CA ALA A 27 -5.47 2.77 -24.48
C ALA A 27 -6.23 1.74 -25.36
N ASP A 28 -5.57 1.10 -26.33
CA ASP A 28 -6.21 0.23 -27.33
C ASP A 28 -5.89 -1.27 -27.18
N GLY A 29 -5.13 -1.66 -26.16
CA GLY A 29 -4.73 -3.06 -25.93
C GLY A 29 -3.55 -3.53 -26.79
N SER A 30 -2.96 -2.65 -27.63
CA SER A 30 -1.68 -2.92 -28.29
C SER A 30 -0.57 -3.15 -27.26
N ALA A 31 0.48 -3.88 -27.69
CA ALA A 31 1.59 -4.22 -26.81
C ALA A 31 2.40 -2.96 -26.49
N TRP A 32 2.17 -2.36 -25.32
CA TRP A 32 3.04 -1.31 -24.80
C TRP A 32 4.48 -1.82 -24.71
N ILE A 33 5.43 -1.07 -25.25
CA ILE A 33 6.84 -1.45 -25.28
C ILE A 33 7.57 -0.64 -24.20
N ALA A 34 8.25 -1.35 -23.30
CA ALA A 34 9.04 -0.69 -22.26
C ALA A 34 10.15 0.16 -22.88
N PRO A 35 10.41 1.37 -22.34
CA PRO A 35 11.53 2.18 -22.76
C PRO A 35 12.85 1.47 -22.47
N ASP A 36 13.93 1.91 -23.13
CA ASP A 36 15.27 1.44 -22.82
C ASP A 36 15.62 1.73 -21.35
N ARG A 37 16.50 0.86 -20.81
CA ARG A 37 17.02 0.99 -19.46
C ARG A 37 17.68 2.36 -19.26
N PHE A 38 17.39 3.01 -18.13
CA PHE A 38 17.92 4.34 -17.87
C PHE A 38 19.42 4.30 -17.53
N ALA A 39 20.20 5.09 -18.25
CA ALA A 39 21.56 5.41 -17.84
C ALA A 39 21.54 6.35 -16.63
N LYS A 40 22.55 6.25 -15.75
CA LYS A 40 22.68 7.18 -14.63
C LYS A 40 22.80 8.62 -15.18
N PRO A 41 21.90 9.54 -14.80
CA PRO A 41 21.90 10.91 -15.31
C PRO A 41 23.09 11.72 -14.76
N ASP A 42 23.47 12.78 -15.48
CA ASP A 42 24.46 13.74 -15.02
C ASP A 42 24.01 14.42 -13.72
N LEU A 43 24.90 14.54 -12.74
CA LEU A 43 24.58 15.05 -11.40
C LEU A 43 24.11 16.52 -11.43
N GLY A 44 24.55 17.31 -12.42
CA GLY A 44 24.14 18.70 -12.59
C GLY A 44 22.73 18.87 -13.18
N SER A 45 22.12 17.80 -13.68
CA SER A 45 20.74 17.81 -14.19
C SER A 45 19.71 17.71 -13.06
N ASP A 46 18.47 18.12 -13.33
CA ASP A 46 17.36 17.94 -12.38
C ASP A 46 17.15 16.47 -12.00
N GLU A 47 17.30 15.57 -12.98
CA GLU A 47 17.16 14.13 -12.77
C GLU A 47 18.31 13.56 -11.94
N GLY A 48 19.55 14.00 -12.19
CA GLY A 48 20.72 13.64 -11.36
C GLY A 48 20.59 14.11 -9.92
N GLY A 49 20.09 15.33 -9.71
CA GLY A 49 19.78 15.84 -8.37
C GLY A 49 18.73 14.99 -7.65
N LEU A 50 17.65 14.62 -8.35
CA LEU A 50 16.59 13.75 -7.82
C LEU A 50 17.11 12.36 -7.46
N TRP A 51 17.92 11.76 -8.33
CA TRP A 51 18.56 10.46 -8.06
C TRP A 51 19.48 10.53 -6.83
N ALA A 52 20.31 11.57 -6.73
CA ALA A 52 21.20 11.75 -5.58
C ALA A 52 20.42 11.98 -4.27
N MET A 53 19.27 12.65 -4.33
CA MET A 53 18.36 12.78 -3.19
C MET A 53 17.82 11.42 -2.76
N MET A 54 17.31 10.63 -3.70
CA MET A 54 16.76 9.30 -3.42
C MET A 54 17.83 8.30 -2.97
N GLU A 55 19.08 8.43 -3.41
CA GLU A 55 20.21 7.61 -2.93
C GLU A 55 20.51 7.87 -1.43
N ARG A 56 20.36 9.13 -0.97
CA ARG A 56 20.45 9.46 0.46
C ARG A 56 19.27 8.91 1.26
N GLU A 57 18.06 8.95 0.71
CA GLU A 57 16.88 8.33 1.35
C GLU A 57 17.03 6.81 1.42
N GLU A 58 17.48 6.16 0.35
CA GLU A 58 17.72 4.73 0.31
C GLU A 58 18.76 4.31 1.36
N THR A 59 19.83 5.09 1.53
CA THR A 59 20.84 4.85 2.57
C THR A 59 20.24 4.91 3.98
N ARG A 60 19.34 5.86 4.24
CA ARG A 60 18.61 5.96 5.52
C ARG A 60 17.65 4.78 5.70
N LEU A 61 16.87 4.45 4.67
CA LEU A 61 15.92 3.34 4.68
C LEU A 61 16.62 2.01 5.00
N ARG A 62 17.75 1.70 4.35
CA ARG A 62 18.53 0.47 4.60
C ARG A 62 18.91 0.27 6.08
N ARG A 63 19.09 1.37 6.83
CA ARG A 63 19.45 1.36 8.26
C ARG A 63 18.22 1.43 9.18
N SER A 64 17.02 1.65 8.63
CA SER A 64 15.79 1.80 9.40
C SER A 64 15.43 0.50 10.15
N PRO A 65 14.94 0.58 11.40
CA PRO A 65 14.38 -0.58 12.09
C PRO A 65 13.08 -1.08 11.46
N PHE A 66 12.41 -0.26 10.65
CA PHE A 66 11.16 -0.61 9.98
C PHE A 66 11.35 -1.49 8.74
N VAL A 67 12.56 -1.63 8.19
CA VAL A 67 12.79 -2.56 7.06
C VAL A 67 12.65 -4.01 7.54
N MET A 68 11.77 -4.76 6.88
CA MET A 68 11.60 -6.20 7.11
C MET A 68 12.76 -6.92 6.41
N ARG A 69 13.64 -7.56 7.20
CA ARG A 69 14.91 -8.14 6.71
C ARG A 69 14.82 -9.61 6.30
N ASP A 70 13.62 -10.16 6.25
CA ASP A 70 13.44 -11.54 5.80
C ASP A 70 13.80 -11.66 4.31
N ALA A 71 14.80 -12.50 4.02
CA ALA A 71 15.31 -12.67 2.67
C ALA A 71 14.27 -13.30 1.74
N ALA A 72 13.47 -14.25 2.23
CA ALA A 72 12.47 -14.94 1.42
C ALA A 72 11.35 -13.98 0.98
N LEU A 73 10.88 -13.11 1.86
CA LEU A 73 9.92 -12.06 1.53
C LEU A 73 10.51 -11.07 0.53
N ARG A 74 11.72 -10.55 0.80
CA ARG A 74 12.39 -9.61 -0.12
C ARG A 74 12.55 -10.22 -1.52
N ASP A 75 13.06 -11.44 -1.60
CA ASP A 75 13.35 -12.11 -2.87
C ASP A 75 12.06 -12.44 -3.64
N TYR A 76 10.99 -12.77 -2.93
CA TYR A 76 9.65 -12.92 -3.52
C TYR A 76 9.15 -11.62 -4.15
N LEU A 77 9.19 -10.50 -3.41
CA LEU A 77 8.77 -9.19 -3.93
C LEU A 77 9.66 -8.71 -5.08
N GLN A 78 10.98 -8.92 -4.97
CA GLN A 78 11.94 -8.62 -6.02
C GLN A 78 11.65 -9.45 -7.28
N GLY A 79 11.27 -10.72 -7.14
CA GLY A 79 10.87 -11.59 -8.25
C GLY A 79 9.68 -11.03 -9.03
N ILE A 80 8.63 -10.60 -8.33
CA ILE A 80 7.44 -9.96 -8.95
C ILE A 80 7.87 -8.68 -9.69
N ALA A 81 8.61 -7.80 -9.02
CA ALA A 81 9.04 -6.53 -9.61
C ALA A 81 9.96 -6.72 -10.83
N CYS A 82 10.84 -7.72 -10.80
CA CYS A 82 11.69 -8.06 -11.93
C CYS A 82 10.92 -8.68 -13.10
N LYS A 83 9.93 -9.53 -12.81
CA LYS A 83 9.07 -10.13 -13.83
C LYS A 83 8.28 -9.05 -14.60
N LEU A 84 7.81 -8.02 -13.89
CA LEU A 84 7.14 -6.86 -14.48
C LEU A 84 8.13 -5.91 -15.16
N GLY A 85 9.27 -5.64 -14.54
CA GLY A 85 10.24 -4.66 -15.03
C GLY A 85 11.08 -5.11 -16.24
N GLY A 86 11.15 -6.42 -16.50
CA GLY A 86 11.88 -6.97 -17.65
C GLY A 86 13.35 -6.53 -17.68
N ASN A 87 13.75 -5.80 -18.73
CA ASN A 87 15.10 -5.25 -18.90
C ASN A 87 15.49 -4.22 -17.82
N HIS A 88 14.54 -3.64 -17.08
CA HIS A 88 14.79 -2.74 -15.95
C HIS A 88 15.05 -3.47 -14.63
N CYS A 89 14.88 -4.80 -14.54
CA CYS A 89 15.14 -5.56 -13.31
C CYS A 89 16.48 -5.25 -12.61
N PRO A 90 17.62 -5.07 -13.32
CA PRO A 90 18.89 -4.70 -12.67
C PRO A 90 18.88 -3.35 -11.95
N ASP A 91 17.94 -2.46 -12.25
CA ASP A 91 17.78 -1.17 -11.57
C ASP A 91 16.92 -1.26 -10.32
N VAL A 92 16.08 -2.28 -10.20
CA VAL A 92 15.07 -2.38 -9.15
C VAL A 92 15.67 -2.96 -7.87
N ARG A 93 15.48 -2.27 -6.74
CA ARG A 93 15.86 -2.74 -5.40
C ARG A 93 14.66 -2.63 -4.48
N VAL A 94 14.06 -3.77 -4.13
CA VAL A 94 12.85 -3.81 -3.33
C VAL A 94 13.14 -3.86 -1.82
N TYR A 95 12.43 -3.04 -1.06
CA TYR A 95 12.46 -2.98 0.40
C TYR A 95 11.05 -3.17 0.97
N PRO A 96 10.74 -4.32 1.59
CA PRO A 96 9.55 -4.43 2.40
C PRO A 96 9.70 -3.61 3.69
N VAL A 97 8.70 -2.77 3.98
CA VAL A 97 8.71 -1.82 5.10
C VAL A 97 7.52 -2.11 6.01
N ARG A 98 7.79 -2.32 7.30
CA ARG A 98 6.78 -2.54 8.34
C ARG A 98 6.07 -1.23 8.66
N THR A 99 4.95 -1.01 7.97
CA THR A 99 4.06 0.13 8.17
C THR A 99 2.65 -0.31 7.75
N PRO A 100 1.65 -0.22 8.65
CA PRO A 100 0.35 -0.87 8.48
C PRO A 100 -0.58 -0.14 7.49
N PHE A 101 -0.09 0.87 6.78
CA PHE A 101 -0.85 1.56 5.75
C PHE A 101 -0.67 0.88 4.40
N PHE A 102 -1.73 0.89 3.58
CA PHE A 102 -1.64 0.47 2.19
C PHE A 102 -0.76 1.45 1.42
N ASN A 103 0.39 0.99 0.91
CA ASN A 103 1.20 1.79 -0.01
C ASN A 103 2.27 0.94 -0.73
N ALA A 104 2.68 1.41 -1.90
CA ALA A 104 3.96 1.08 -2.52
C ALA A 104 4.50 2.36 -3.18
N SER A 105 5.81 2.41 -3.43
CA SER A 105 6.38 3.51 -4.21
C SER A 105 7.64 3.06 -4.93
N MET A 106 7.88 3.63 -6.10
CA MET A 106 9.14 3.45 -6.83
C MET A 106 9.83 4.80 -7.07
N ALA A 107 11.08 4.89 -6.60
CA ALA A 107 11.91 6.07 -6.79
C ALA A 107 12.62 6.04 -8.14
N PRO A 108 12.99 7.21 -8.71
CA PRO A 108 13.70 7.33 -9.97
C PRO A 108 15.06 6.61 -10.04
N ASN A 109 15.70 6.36 -8.90
CA ASN A 109 16.95 5.59 -8.85
C ASN A 109 16.71 4.06 -8.83
N GLY A 110 15.46 3.60 -8.87
CA GLY A 110 15.07 2.19 -8.82
C GLY A 110 14.86 1.61 -7.41
N MET A 111 14.94 2.42 -6.35
CA MET A 111 14.52 2.00 -5.01
C MET A 111 13.00 1.84 -4.98
N MET A 112 12.51 0.65 -4.63
CA MET A 112 11.08 0.37 -4.45
C MET A 112 10.78 0.06 -2.98
N GLN A 113 9.74 0.67 -2.43
CA GLN A 113 9.22 0.36 -1.10
C GLN A 113 7.86 -0.33 -1.23
N VAL A 114 7.69 -1.43 -0.50
CA VAL A 114 6.42 -2.16 -0.40
C VAL A 114 6.01 -2.17 1.06
N TRP A 115 4.88 -1.55 1.38
CA TRP A 115 4.46 -1.39 2.78
C TRP A 115 3.68 -2.62 3.26
N SER A 116 3.88 -3.00 4.52
CA SER A 116 3.28 -4.20 5.08
C SER A 116 1.74 -4.14 5.12
N GLY A 117 1.15 -2.94 5.18
CA GLY A 117 -0.29 -2.74 5.07
C GLY A 117 -0.84 -3.03 3.67
N LEU A 118 -0.05 -2.89 2.60
CA LEU A 118 -0.40 -3.36 1.24
C LEU A 118 -0.45 -4.89 1.22
N LEU A 119 0.57 -5.52 1.79
CA LEU A 119 0.68 -6.98 1.88
C LEU A 119 -0.49 -7.62 2.66
N LEU A 120 -1.04 -6.93 3.66
CA LEU A 120 -2.21 -7.43 4.38
C LEU A 120 -3.52 -7.35 3.55
N ARG A 121 -3.60 -6.42 2.59
CA ARG A 121 -4.84 -6.03 1.89
C ARG A 121 -5.00 -6.63 0.50
N VAL A 122 -3.94 -7.11 -0.11
CA VAL A 122 -4.04 -7.85 -1.37
C VAL A 122 -4.25 -9.32 -1.10
N ASP A 123 -5.04 -9.95 -1.95
CA ASP A 123 -5.54 -11.30 -1.78
C ASP A 123 -4.67 -12.37 -2.45
N ASN A 124 -3.90 -11.97 -3.47
CA ASN A 124 -3.09 -12.86 -4.29
C ASN A 124 -1.92 -12.10 -4.93
N GLU A 125 -1.01 -12.83 -5.58
CA GLU A 125 0.17 -12.27 -6.21
C GLU A 125 -0.18 -11.33 -7.38
N ALA A 126 -1.21 -11.63 -8.16
CA ALA A 126 -1.63 -10.77 -9.27
C ALA A 126 -2.14 -9.41 -8.81
N GLN A 127 -2.86 -9.32 -7.69
CA GLN A 127 -3.23 -8.04 -7.09
C GLN A 127 -2.01 -7.23 -6.66
N LEU A 128 -1.03 -7.88 -6.03
CA LEU A 128 0.24 -7.26 -5.68
C LEU A 128 1.00 -6.79 -6.92
N ALA A 129 1.04 -7.61 -7.97
CA ALA A 129 1.66 -7.29 -9.24
C ALA A 129 0.96 -6.11 -9.94
N GLY A 130 -0.35 -5.93 -9.77
CA GLY A 130 -1.06 -4.75 -10.26
C GLY A 130 -0.58 -3.45 -9.63
N VAL A 131 -0.40 -3.44 -8.30
CA VAL A 131 0.14 -2.27 -7.59
C VAL A 131 1.59 -2.01 -7.96
N ILE A 132 2.44 -3.05 -7.98
CA ILE A 132 3.86 -2.92 -8.39
C ILE A 132 3.97 -2.48 -9.86
N GLY A 133 3.11 -2.99 -10.74
CA GLY A 133 3.06 -2.61 -12.16
C GLY A 133 2.68 -1.15 -12.36
N HIS A 134 1.73 -0.63 -11.57
CA HIS A 134 1.38 0.79 -11.55
C HIS A 134 2.58 1.66 -11.15
N GLU A 135 3.29 1.31 -10.07
CA GLU A 135 4.51 2.01 -9.64
C GLU A 135 5.63 1.95 -10.70
N MET A 136 5.78 0.80 -11.37
CA MET A 136 6.72 0.64 -12.48
C MET A 136 6.35 1.54 -13.67
N GLY A 137 5.05 1.74 -13.92
CA GLY A 137 4.55 2.69 -14.92
C GLY A 137 5.00 4.12 -14.62
N HIS A 138 4.84 4.58 -13.38
CA HIS A 138 5.35 5.89 -12.94
C HIS A 138 6.87 6.02 -13.10
N TYR A 139 7.62 4.95 -12.79
CA TYR A 139 9.07 4.90 -12.96
C TYR A 139 9.48 4.98 -14.43
N MET A 140 8.91 4.15 -15.29
CA MET A 140 9.23 4.06 -16.72
C MET A 140 8.84 5.33 -17.49
N GLN A 141 7.79 6.04 -17.05
CA GLN A 141 7.42 7.34 -17.61
C GLN A 141 8.03 8.54 -16.89
N ARG A 142 8.91 8.31 -15.90
CA ARG A 142 9.62 9.37 -15.16
C ARG A 142 8.67 10.41 -14.55
N HIS A 143 7.46 10.02 -14.16
CA HIS A 143 6.44 10.95 -13.66
C HIS A 143 6.92 11.77 -12.45
N MET A 144 7.74 11.20 -11.56
CA MET A 144 8.28 11.94 -10.41
C MET A 144 9.24 13.07 -10.85
N LEU A 145 9.99 12.89 -11.93
CA LEU A 145 10.85 13.94 -12.49
C LEU A 145 10.01 15.08 -13.05
N ASP A 146 8.91 14.77 -13.74
CA ASP A 146 7.99 15.78 -14.26
C ASP A 146 7.33 16.56 -13.12
N ARG A 147 6.90 15.87 -12.06
CA ARG A 147 6.38 16.52 -10.84
C ARG A 147 7.41 17.44 -10.19
N LEU A 148 8.67 17.01 -10.10
CA LEU A 148 9.74 17.86 -9.57
C LEU A 148 9.96 19.11 -10.42
N ARG A 149 9.98 18.96 -11.74
CA ARG A 149 10.13 20.08 -12.69
C ARG A 149 8.97 21.06 -12.59
N ASP A 150 7.74 20.56 -12.47
CA ASP A 150 6.54 21.37 -12.25
C ASP A 150 6.62 22.16 -10.93
N ILE A 151 7.05 21.51 -9.84
CA ILE A 151 7.25 22.17 -8.55
C ILE A 151 8.35 23.23 -8.64
N LYS A 152 9.44 22.96 -9.37
CA LYS A 152 10.57 23.87 -9.56
C LYS A 152 10.19 25.10 -10.40
N ALA A 153 9.35 24.90 -11.42
CA ALA A 153 8.80 25.97 -12.24
C ALA A 153 7.84 26.87 -11.47
N ARG A 154 7.20 26.34 -10.41
CA ARG A 154 6.41 27.12 -9.46
C ARG A 154 7.34 27.74 -8.41
N THR A 155 7.07 28.96 -7.94
CA THR A 155 7.89 29.68 -6.93
C THR A 155 7.91 29.02 -5.52
N ALA A 156 7.55 27.74 -5.42
CA ALA A 156 7.45 26.95 -4.19
C ALA A 156 8.64 25.99 -3.96
N PHE A 157 9.64 25.98 -4.84
CA PHE A 157 10.77 25.05 -4.76
C PHE A 157 11.59 25.17 -3.47
N SER A 158 11.84 26.39 -2.98
CA SER A 158 12.57 26.61 -1.72
C SER A 158 11.83 26.04 -0.51
N THR A 159 10.50 26.24 -0.45
CA THR A 159 9.63 25.66 0.57
C THR A 159 9.59 24.13 0.49
N PHE A 160 9.55 23.57 -0.73
CA PHE A 160 9.59 22.12 -0.95
C PHE A 160 10.90 21.51 -0.44
N MET A 161 12.05 22.11 -0.78
CA MET A 161 13.37 21.63 -0.33
C MET A 161 13.54 21.73 1.19
N ALA A 162 12.98 22.78 1.82
CA ALA A 162 12.99 22.93 3.27
C ALA A 162 12.14 21.84 3.97
N ALA A 163 10.98 21.50 3.41
CA ALA A 163 10.12 20.43 3.92
C ALA A 163 10.75 19.03 3.78
N PHE A 164 11.46 18.78 2.68
CA PHE A 164 12.16 17.51 2.43
C PHE A 164 13.37 17.31 3.36
N GLY A 165 14.01 18.39 3.82
CA GLY A 165 15.21 18.35 4.68
C GLY A 165 14.95 18.14 6.18
N LEU A 166 13.70 18.29 6.66
CA LEU A 166 13.35 18.40 8.08
C LEU A 166 12.55 17.20 8.64
N VAL A 167 12.68 16.01 8.06
CA VAL A 167 11.79 14.86 8.36
C VAL A 167 11.84 14.42 9.84
N GLY A 168 10.80 14.77 10.60
CA GLY A 168 10.57 14.32 11.99
C GLY A 168 9.10 14.36 12.47
N LEU A 169 8.15 14.94 11.71
CA LEU A 169 6.74 15.04 12.09
C LEU A 169 5.79 14.64 10.95
N VAL A 170 4.84 13.76 11.26
CA VAL A 170 3.86 13.15 10.32
C VAL A 170 3.04 14.18 9.54
N GLY A 171 2.70 15.33 10.14
CA GLY A 171 1.89 16.36 9.47
C GLY A 171 2.62 17.13 8.36
N GLN A 172 3.94 17.32 8.47
CA GLN A 172 4.74 17.94 7.41
C GLN A 172 5.01 16.97 6.25
N LEU A 173 5.07 15.67 6.55
CA LEU A 173 5.20 14.62 5.54
C LEU A 173 3.98 14.54 4.62
N ALA A 174 2.76 14.68 5.15
CA ALA A 174 1.54 14.65 4.33
C ALA A 174 1.46 15.85 3.36
N ALA A 175 1.82 17.06 3.80
CA ALA A 175 1.84 18.25 2.93
C ALA A 175 2.95 18.17 1.86
N ALA A 176 4.13 17.66 2.23
CA ALA A 176 5.22 17.44 1.28
C ALA A 176 4.89 16.32 0.27
N ALA A 177 4.23 15.24 0.72
CA ALA A 177 3.76 14.16 -0.14
C ALA A 177 2.68 14.64 -1.12
N GLY A 178 1.73 15.46 -0.65
CA GLY A 178 0.69 16.06 -1.50
C GLY A 178 1.25 16.96 -2.61
N ALA A 179 2.39 17.63 -2.39
CA ALA A 179 3.07 18.38 -3.46
C ALA A 179 3.53 17.47 -4.61
N LEU A 180 3.90 16.22 -4.28
CA LEU A 180 4.31 15.18 -5.23
C LEU A 180 3.13 14.38 -5.81
N ALA A 181 1.88 14.76 -5.52
CA ALA A 181 0.71 14.08 -6.07
C ALA A 181 0.72 14.06 -7.60
N PHE A 182 0.54 12.89 -8.19
CA PHE A 182 0.49 12.75 -9.65
C PHE A 182 -0.79 13.34 -10.23
N SER A 183 -0.72 13.79 -11.49
CA SER A 183 -1.90 14.27 -12.20
C SER A 183 -2.83 13.10 -12.57
N ARG A 184 -4.10 13.39 -12.86
CA ARG A 184 -5.05 12.37 -13.35
C ARG A 184 -4.55 11.69 -14.63
N ASP A 185 -3.87 12.41 -15.51
CA ASP A 185 -3.32 11.85 -16.75
C ASP A 185 -2.15 10.90 -16.45
N GLN A 186 -1.26 11.27 -15.53
CA GLN A 186 -0.16 10.41 -15.09
C GLN A 186 -0.66 9.11 -14.42
N GLU A 187 -1.72 9.20 -13.62
CA GLU A 187 -2.37 8.04 -13.01
C GLU A 187 -2.99 7.10 -14.05
N ARG A 188 -3.70 7.66 -15.06
CA ARG A 188 -4.28 6.86 -16.16
C ARG A 188 -3.20 6.17 -16.99
N GLU A 189 -2.11 6.88 -17.27
CA GLU A 189 -0.97 6.33 -18.00
C GLU A 189 -0.30 5.19 -17.21
N ALA A 190 -0.04 5.40 -15.92
CA ALA A 190 0.53 4.38 -15.05
C ALA A 190 -0.38 3.15 -14.91
N ASP A 191 -1.70 3.34 -14.82
CA ASP A 191 -2.70 2.27 -14.83
C ASP A 191 -2.64 1.44 -16.12
N GLY A 192 -2.63 2.10 -17.29
CA GLY A 192 -2.55 1.44 -18.58
C GLY A 192 -1.25 0.64 -18.75
N ILE A 193 -0.12 1.21 -18.36
CA ILE A 193 1.18 0.54 -18.38
C ILE A 193 1.20 -0.63 -17.41
N GLY A 194 0.72 -0.45 -16.18
CA GLY A 194 0.65 -1.52 -15.18
C GLY A 194 -0.12 -2.73 -15.68
N LEU A 195 -1.28 -2.52 -16.32
CA LEU A 195 -2.06 -3.61 -16.94
C LEU A 195 -1.32 -4.28 -18.11
N ALA A 196 -0.61 -3.51 -18.93
CA ALA A 196 0.20 -4.07 -20.01
C ALA A 196 1.36 -4.93 -19.46
N LEU A 197 2.05 -4.47 -18.41
CA LEU A 197 3.11 -5.21 -17.72
C LEU A 197 2.57 -6.50 -17.10
N MET A 198 1.41 -6.45 -16.44
CA MET A 198 0.76 -7.64 -15.89
C MET A 198 0.50 -8.69 -16.97
N ARG A 199 -0.08 -8.27 -18.11
CA ARG A 199 -0.34 -9.16 -19.26
C ARG A 199 0.94 -9.79 -19.80
N GLN A 200 1.99 -8.99 -19.99
CA GLN A 200 3.30 -9.47 -20.48
C GLN A 200 3.94 -10.46 -19.51
N ALA A 201 3.78 -10.25 -18.20
CA ALA A 201 4.23 -11.14 -17.15
C ALA A 201 3.28 -12.34 -16.92
N GLY A 202 2.15 -12.44 -17.64
CA GLY A 202 1.18 -13.52 -17.53
C GLY A 202 0.31 -13.48 -16.26
N TYR A 203 0.27 -12.36 -15.54
CA TYR A 203 -0.67 -12.16 -14.43
C TYR A 203 -2.08 -11.86 -14.94
N ASP A 204 -3.09 -12.13 -14.12
CA ASP A 204 -4.46 -11.76 -14.43
C ASP A 204 -4.70 -10.25 -14.21
N PRO A 205 -4.88 -9.45 -15.27
CA PRO A 205 -5.05 -7.99 -15.15
C PRO A 205 -6.36 -7.58 -14.46
N ARG A 206 -7.35 -8.49 -14.37
CA ARG A 206 -8.63 -8.22 -13.69
C ARG A 206 -8.46 -8.07 -12.19
N GLU A 207 -7.35 -8.53 -11.64
CA GLU A 207 -7.04 -8.39 -10.23
C GLU A 207 -6.67 -6.95 -9.83
N ALA A 208 -6.09 -6.15 -10.73
CA ALA A 208 -5.72 -4.76 -10.42
C ALA A 208 -6.93 -3.89 -10.01
N GLY A 209 -8.06 -4.04 -10.71
CA GLY A 209 -9.30 -3.32 -10.38
C GLY A 209 -9.91 -3.73 -9.04
N LYS A 210 -9.75 -5.01 -8.64
CA LYS A 210 -10.28 -5.52 -7.37
C LYS A 210 -9.61 -4.89 -6.15
N VAL A 211 -8.32 -4.54 -6.26
CA VAL A 211 -7.58 -3.84 -5.19
C VAL A 211 -8.25 -2.50 -4.84
N TRP A 212 -8.68 -1.73 -5.85
CA TRP A 212 -9.38 -0.47 -5.62
C TRP A 212 -10.77 -0.66 -5.00
N GLY A 213 -11.52 -1.69 -5.44
CA GLY A 213 -12.80 -2.04 -4.83
C GLY A 213 -12.65 -2.40 -3.35
N ASN A 214 -11.62 -3.19 -3.03
CA ASN A 214 -11.25 -3.57 -1.68
C ASN A 214 -10.93 -2.35 -0.79
N LEU A 215 -10.15 -1.39 -1.29
CA LEU A 215 -9.82 -0.16 -0.57
C LEU A 215 -11.03 0.76 -0.41
N ARG A 216 -11.87 0.89 -1.43
CA ARG A 216 -13.09 1.71 -1.37
C ARG A 216 -14.03 1.19 -0.28
N ALA A 217 -14.20 -0.13 -0.17
CA ALA A 217 -15.02 -0.74 0.90
C ALA A 217 -14.49 -0.42 2.31
N GLU A 218 -13.16 -0.35 2.50
CA GLU A 218 -12.58 0.09 3.78
C GLU A 218 -12.88 1.57 4.06
N LEU A 219 -12.76 2.45 3.06
CA LEU A 219 -13.05 3.88 3.20
C LEU A 219 -14.53 4.15 3.51
N GLU A 220 -15.44 3.44 2.83
CA GLU A 220 -16.89 3.59 3.00
C GLU A 220 -17.38 3.10 4.38
N ALA A 221 -16.60 2.27 5.06
CA ALA A 221 -16.91 1.80 6.41
C ALA A 221 -16.83 2.91 7.48
N VAL A 222 -16.26 4.07 7.16
CA VAL A 222 -16.22 5.25 8.02
C VAL A 222 -16.93 6.43 7.33
N PRO A 223 -18.24 6.61 7.57
CA PRO A 223 -19.01 7.70 6.97
C PRO A 223 -18.40 9.07 7.27
N GLY A 224 -18.15 9.87 6.22
CA GLY A 224 -17.55 11.19 6.34
C GLY A 224 -16.03 11.20 6.58
N GLY A 225 -15.37 10.03 6.50
CA GLY A 225 -13.92 9.93 6.50
C GLY A 225 -13.30 10.62 5.28
N ASP A 226 -12.23 11.38 5.50
CA ASP A 226 -11.42 11.97 4.43
C ASP A 226 -10.41 10.92 3.93
N PRO A 227 -10.51 10.44 2.67
CA PRO A 227 -9.61 9.42 2.14
C PRO A 227 -8.13 9.85 2.21
N THR A 228 -7.85 11.15 2.10
CA THR A 228 -6.47 11.67 2.17
C THR A 228 -5.87 11.57 3.56
N LYS A 229 -6.71 11.38 4.60
CA LYS A 229 -6.30 11.21 5.99
C LYS A 229 -6.27 9.75 6.43
N SER A 230 -6.96 8.85 5.71
CA SER A 230 -7.03 7.43 6.07
C SER A 230 -5.80 6.64 5.59
N SER A 231 -5.22 7.00 4.43
CA SER A 231 -3.99 6.38 3.91
C SER A 231 -3.04 7.39 3.23
N PRO A 232 -1.72 7.34 3.53
CA PRO A 232 -0.70 8.10 2.80
C PRO A 232 -0.67 7.85 1.28
N LEU A 233 -1.19 6.72 0.79
CA LEU A 233 -1.32 6.46 -0.65
C LEU A 233 -2.08 7.59 -1.36
N PHE A 234 -3.19 8.05 -0.78
CA PHE A 234 -4.07 9.02 -1.41
C PHE A 234 -3.50 10.44 -1.42
N ALA A 235 -2.41 10.68 -0.67
CA ALA A 235 -1.66 11.92 -0.77
C ALA A 235 -0.86 11.99 -2.09
N THR A 236 -0.35 10.87 -2.60
CA THR A 236 0.43 10.81 -3.86
C THR A 236 -0.39 10.32 -5.05
N HIS A 237 -1.39 9.47 -4.82
CA HIS A 237 -2.29 8.90 -5.82
C HIS A 237 -3.75 9.26 -5.50
N PRO A 238 -4.22 10.47 -5.87
CA PRO A 238 -5.59 10.89 -5.58
C PRO A 238 -6.62 9.89 -6.16
N PRO A 239 -7.62 9.46 -5.37
CA PRO A 239 -8.60 8.50 -5.85
C PRO A 239 -9.51 9.13 -6.91
N SER A 240 -10.03 8.30 -7.82
CA SER A 240 -11.03 8.69 -8.80
C SER A 240 -11.90 7.50 -9.20
N ASP A 241 -13.22 7.70 -9.24
CA ASP A 241 -14.17 6.66 -9.68
C ASP A 241 -13.89 6.20 -11.11
N GLU A 242 -13.45 7.12 -11.98
CA GLU A 242 -13.05 6.86 -13.36
C GLU A 242 -11.92 5.82 -13.48
N ARG A 243 -10.98 5.78 -12.52
CA ARG A 243 -9.86 4.83 -12.53
C ARG A 243 -10.35 3.40 -12.32
N SER A 244 -11.26 3.19 -11.37
CA SER A 244 -11.84 1.87 -11.12
C SER A 244 -12.59 1.36 -12.34
N GLU A 245 -13.40 2.21 -12.98
CA GLU A 245 -14.16 1.86 -14.19
C GLU A 245 -13.23 1.58 -15.39
N THR A 246 -12.17 2.37 -15.54
CA THR A 246 -11.22 2.21 -16.64
C THR A 246 -10.41 0.93 -16.48
N LEU A 247 -9.92 0.63 -15.28
CA LEU A 247 -9.21 -0.62 -14.99
C LEU A 247 -10.11 -1.83 -15.23
N ALA A 248 -11.39 -1.78 -14.81
CA ALA A 248 -12.34 -2.85 -15.06
C ALA A 248 -12.54 -3.09 -16.57
N ARG A 249 -12.78 -2.03 -17.34
CA ARG A 249 -12.97 -2.08 -18.79
C ARG A 249 -11.74 -2.62 -19.52
N LEU A 250 -10.55 -2.14 -19.16
CA LEU A 250 -9.30 -2.58 -19.78
C LEU A 250 -8.96 -4.04 -19.43
N ALA A 251 -9.42 -4.53 -18.28
CA ALA A 251 -9.20 -5.90 -17.88
C ALA A 251 -10.20 -6.90 -18.49
N GLU A 252 -11.41 -6.46 -18.84
CA GLU A 252 -12.41 -7.32 -19.52
C GLU A 252 -11.91 -7.84 -20.88
N SER A 253 -11.15 -7.01 -21.62
CA SER A 253 -10.61 -7.39 -22.93
C SER A 253 -9.36 -8.26 -22.86
N ALA A 254 -8.78 -8.46 -21.67
CA ALA A 254 -7.42 -9.00 -21.52
C ALA A 254 -7.35 -10.51 -21.20
N GLY A 255 -8.48 -11.18 -20.95
CA GLY A 255 -8.53 -12.61 -20.61
C GLY A 255 -8.08 -12.93 -19.18
N SER A 256 -8.10 -14.21 -18.80
CA SER A 256 -7.62 -14.69 -17.49
C SER A 256 -6.12 -14.94 -17.46
N GLY A 257 -5.48 -14.79 -16.29
CA GLY A 257 -4.05 -15.05 -16.11
C GLY A 257 -3.71 -15.74 -14.78
N PHE A 258 -2.42 -15.78 -14.44
CA PHE A 258 -1.94 -16.33 -13.17
C PHE A 258 -2.39 -15.44 -12.00
N LEU A 259 -2.96 -16.05 -10.95
CA LEU A 259 -3.37 -15.36 -9.72
C LEU A 259 -2.30 -15.42 -8.61
N GLY A 260 -1.62 -16.56 -8.46
CA GLY A 260 -0.62 -16.78 -7.40
C GLY A 260 -1.17 -16.80 -5.97
N GLU A 261 -2.44 -17.18 -5.77
CA GLU A 261 -3.10 -17.14 -4.46
C GLU A 261 -2.43 -18.02 -3.40
N ALA A 262 -2.19 -19.30 -3.70
CA ALA A 262 -1.58 -20.24 -2.75
C ALA A 262 -0.12 -19.87 -2.42
N GLU A 263 0.65 -19.44 -3.43
CA GLU A 263 2.03 -18.99 -3.25
C GLU A 263 2.06 -17.73 -2.37
N TYR A 264 1.24 -16.74 -2.69
CA TYR A 264 1.12 -15.52 -1.90
C TYR A 264 0.79 -15.80 -0.43
N ALA A 265 -0.22 -16.63 -0.19
CA ALA A 265 -0.63 -17.02 1.16
C ALA A 265 0.52 -17.71 1.93
N ALA A 266 1.26 -18.61 1.27
CA ALA A 266 2.39 -19.31 1.87
C ALA A 266 3.55 -18.37 2.22
N LYS A 267 3.87 -17.40 1.36
CA LYS A 267 4.94 -16.41 1.59
C LYS A 267 4.60 -15.45 2.73
N LEU A 268 3.32 -15.17 2.94
CA LEU A 268 2.85 -14.24 3.97
C LEU A 268 2.59 -14.92 5.32
N ALA A 269 2.36 -16.24 5.34
CA ALA A 269 2.04 -16.99 6.55
C ALA A 269 2.94 -16.68 7.76
N PRO A 270 4.28 -16.56 7.64
CA PRO A 270 5.16 -16.24 8.77
C PRO A 270 4.92 -14.85 9.38
N PHE A 271 4.32 -13.92 8.64
CA PHE A 271 4.15 -12.52 9.04
C PHE A 271 2.71 -12.19 9.44
N GLN A 272 1.73 -13.03 9.11
CA GLN A 272 0.31 -12.70 9.22
C GLN A 272 -0.11 -12.18 10.61
N PHE A 273 0.34 -12.82 11.69
CA PHE A 273 0.02 -12.35 13.03
C PHE A 273 0.59 -10.95 13.29
N GLN A 274 1.83 -10.67 12.87
CA GLN A 274 2.45 -9.34 12.99
C GLN A 274 1.70 -8.30 12.16
N LEU A 275 1.29 -8.64 10.94
CA LEU A 275 0.55 -7.73 10.06
C LEU A 275 -0.80 -7.34 10.68
N LEU A 276 -1.53 -8.31 11.22
CA LEU A 276 -2.81 -8.10 11.87
C LEU A 276 -2.66 -7.31 13.18
N ASP A 277 -1.61 -7.57 13.96
CA ASP A 277 -1.29 -6.82 15.17
C ASP A 277 -0.92 -5.36 14.89
N ASP A 278 -0.15 -5.10 13.83
CA ASP A 278 0.17 -3.73 13.39
C ASP A 278 -1.07 -2.99 12.87
N GLU A 279 -1.95 -3.71 12.16
CA GLU A 279 -3.23 -3.19 11.68
C GLU A 279 -4.16 -2.81 12.84
N LEU A 280 -4.28 -3.66 13.86
CA LEU A 280 -5.05 -3.35 15.08
C LEU A 280 -4.50 -2.10 15.78
N LYS A 281 -3.17 -1.98 15.88
CA LYS A 281 -2.48 -0.84 16.51
C LYS A 281 -2.63 0.48 15.74
N ARG A 282 -3.03 0.41 14.47
CA ARG A 282 -3.34 1.60 13.64
C ARG A 282 -4.50 2.41 14.21
N GLY A 283 -5.39 1.79 15.00
CA GLY A 283 -6.50 2.46 15.69
C GLY A 283 -7.66 2.90 14.80
N GLN A 284 -7.61 2.58 13.50
CA GLN A 284 -8.67 2.87 12.53
C GLN A 284 -9.70 1.72 12.52
N HIS A 285 -10.40 1.57 13.64
CA HIS A 285 -11.20 0.36 13.92
C HIS A 285 -12.33 0.10 12.90
N GLY A 286 -12.91 1.14 12.28
CA GLY A 286 -13.97 0.98 11.28
C GLY A 286 -13.44 0.32 10.00
N GLU A 287 -12.35 0.85 9.48
CA GLU A 287 -11.63 0.34 8.31
C GLU A 287 -11.05 -1.05 8.59
N THR A 288 -10.45 -1.25 9.77
CA THR A 288 -9.94 -2.55 10.20
C THR A 288 -11.04 -3.60 10.26
N LEU A 289 -12.27 -3.25 10.67
CA LEU A 289 -13.39 -4.19 10.68
C LEU A 289 -13.84 -4.57 9.26
N ALA A 290 -13.89 -3.63 8.33
CA ALA A 290 -14.21 -3.93 6.93
C ALA A 290 -13.17 -4.87 6.30
N LEU A 291 -11.89 -4.65 6.58
CA LEU A 291 -10.81 -5.56 6.17
C LEU A 291 -10.97 -6.95 6.80
N LEU A 292 -11.16 -7.04 8.12
CA LEU A 292 -11.28 -8.31 8.83
C LEU A 292 -12.54 -9.09 8.45
N ASP A 293 -13.66 -8.43 8.17
CA ASP A 293 -14.86 -9.09 7.66
C ASP A 293 -14.61 -9.76 6.31
N ARG A 294 -13.86 -9.10 5.41
CA ARG A 294 -13.44 -9.70 4.13
C ARG A 294 -12.51 -10.89 4.36
N LEU A 295 -11.50 -10.74 5.21
CA LEU A 295 -10.52 -11.80 5.49
C LEU A 295 -11.19 -13.03 6.14
N VAL A 296 -12.07 -12.84 7.12
CA VAL A 296 -12.83 -13.93 7.77
C VAL A 296 -13.72 -14.65 6.76
N LYS A 297 -14.39 -13.91 5.86
CA LYS A 297 -15.23 -14.51 4.82
C LYS A 297 -14.40 -15.38 3.86
N ARG A 298 -13.17 -14.99 3.57
CA ARG A 298 -12.25 -15.71 2.69
C ARG A 298 -11.61 -16.92 3.37
N SER A 299 -11.28 -16.79 4.66
CA SER A 299 -10.52 -17.80 5.41
C SER A 299 -11.21 -18.08 6.75
N PRO A 300 -12.42 -18.66 6.73
CA PRO A 300 -13.24 -18.88 7.93
C PRO A 300 -12.65 -19.93 8.89
N GLU A 301 -11.61 -20.65 8.48
CA GLU A 301 -10.87 -21.60 9.31
C GLU A 301 -9.81 -20.93 10.23
N ARG A 302 -9.57 -19.63 10.07
CA ARG A 302 -8.50 -18.90 10.75
C ARG A 302 -8.92 -18.30 12.09
N ALA A 303 -8.58 -18.98 13.18
CA ALA A 303 -8.89 -18.55 14.55
C ALA A 303 -8.34 -17.17 14.91
N ASP A 304 -7.16 -16.80 14.41
CA ASP A 304 -6.55 -15.49 14.65
C ASP A 304 -7.34 -14.34 14.01
N LEU A 305 -7.94 -14.53 12.82
CA LEU A 305 -8.79 -13.51 12.20
C LEU A 305 -10.01 -13.19 13.08
N PHE A 306 -10.64 -14.21 13.66
CA PHE A 306 -11.72 -14.00 14.63
C PHE A 306 -11.23 -13.31 15.89
N TYR A 307 -10.05 -13.67 16.41
CA TYR A 307 -9.43 -12.94 17.52
C TYR A 307 -9.26 -11.45 17.20
N PHE A 308 -8.62 -11.10 16.08
CA PHE A 308 -8.37 -9.71 15.74
C PHE A 308 -9.68 -8.95 15.47
N ARG A 309 -10.70 -9.60 14.88
CA ARG A 309 -12.01 -8.96 14.67
C ARG A 309 -12.73 -8.68 15.98
N GLY A 310 -12.72 -9.67 16.88
CA GLY A 310 -13.28 -9.53 18.22
C GLY A 310 -12.55 -8.48 19.06
N GLU A 311 -11.22 -8.44 18.99
CA GLU A 311 -10.40 -7.45 19.68
C GLU A 311 -10.62 -6.04 19.11
N THR A 312 -10.75 -5.89 17.79
CA THR A 312 -11.09 -4.61 17.16
C THR A 312 -12.45 -4.09 17.64
N ARG A 313 -13.47 -4.96 17.71
CA ARG A 313 -14.78 -4.62 18.28
C ARG A 313 -14.66 -4.21 19.74
N ARG A 314 -13.92 -4.97 20.55
CA ARG A 314 -13.68 -4.66 21.97
C ARG A 314 -13.05 -3.27 22.16
N LEU A 315 -12.07 -2.92 21.34
CA LEU A 315 -11.39 -1.63 21.38
C LEU A 315 -12.25 -0.47 20.86
N ARG A 316 -13.02 -0.68 19.79
CA ARG A 316 -13.96 0.31 19.25
C ARG A 316 -15.09 0.63 20.25
N ALA A 317 -15.57 -0.38 20.96
CA ALA A 317 -16.54 -0.26 22.05
C ALA A 317 -17.84 0.49 21.68
N GLY A 318 -18.30 0.34 20.43
CA GLY A 318 -19.59 0.84 19.97
C GLY A 318 -20.80 0.08 20.55
N SER A 319 -22.01 0.49 20.15
CA SER A 319 -23.24 -0.24 20.46
C SER A 319 -23.15 -1.67 19.88
N GLU A 320 -23.45 -2.68 20.69
CA GLU A 320 -23.36 -4.11 20.36
C GLU A 320 -21.93 -4.69 20.18
N ASP A 321 -20.90 -3.85 20.12
CA ASP A 321 -19.52 -4.31 19.85
C ASP A 321 -19.03 -5.32 20.88
N LEU A 322 -19.33 -5.15 22.17
CA LEU A 322 -18.90 -6.08 23.20
C LEU A 322 -19.57 -7.45 23.07
N ALA A 323 -20.85 -7.48 22.66
CA ALA A 323 -21.56 -8.74 22.42
C ALA A 323 -21.00 -9.44 21.17
N ASN A 324 -20.80 -8.70 20.08
CA ASN A 324 -20.21 -9.22 18.85
C ASN A 324 -18.74 -9.63 19.03
N ALA A 325 -17.99 -8.94 19.90
CA ALA A 325 -16.64 -9.34 20.27
C ALA A 325 -16.62 -10.70 20.96
N LEU A 326 -17.53 -10.96 21.91
CA LEU A 326 -17.63 -12.27 22.56
C LEU A 326 -17.98 -13.39 21.59
N LEU A 327 -18.84 -13.12 20.59
CA LEU A 327 -19.15 -14.09 19.53
C LEU A 327 -17.90 -14.45 18.72
N ASP A 328 -17.13 -13.45 18.28
CA ASP A 328 -15.89 -13.68 17.54
C ASP A 328 -14.83 -14.41 18.38
N LEU A 329 -14.61 -13.97 19.62
CA LEU A 329 -13.64 -14.58 20.52
C LEU A 329 -14.01 -16.02 20.86
N GLY A 330 -15.31 -16.32 21.00
CA GLY A 330 -15.81 -17.68 21.15
C GLY A 330 -15.58 -18.53 19.90
N GLN A 331 -15.79 -17.97 18.71
CA GLN A 331 -15.51 -18.66 17.44
C GLN A 331 -14.02 -18.94 17.27
N ALA A 332 -13.13 -18.03 17.67
CA ALA A 332 -11.69 -18.26 17.68
C ALA A 332 -11.33 -19.49 18.53
N ILE A 333 -11.88 -19.59 19.75
CA ILE A 333 -11.68 -20.76 20.63
C ILE A 333 -12.24 -22.04 19.99
N ALA A 334 -13.40 -21.97 19.35
CA ALA A 334 -14.05 -23.14 18.75
C ALA A 334 -13.25 -23.73 17.58
N LEU A 335 -12.55 -22.90 16.81
CA LEU A 335 -11.67 -23.33 15.71
C LEU A 335 -10.37 -23.98 16.22
N GLY A 336 -9.93 -23.65 17.43
CA GLY A 336 -8.65 -24.07 17.99
C GLY A 336 -7.45 -23.36 17.38
N ASN A 337 -6.27 -23.49 18.02
CA ASN A 337 -5.03 -22.76 17.67
C ASN A 337 -5.16 -21.23 17.77
N GLU A 338 -6.10 -20.75 18.57
CA GLU A 338 -6.32 -19.35 18.83
C GLU A 338 -5.15 -18.72 19.61
N PRO A 339 -4.85 -17.43 19.37
CA PRO A 339 -3.90 -16.69 20.19
C PRO A 339 -4.35 -16.67 21.66
N ALA A 340 -3.41 -16.84 22.60
CA ALA A 340 -3.72 -16.82 24.04
C ALA A 340 -4.45 -15.53 24.47
N GLN A 341 -4.17 -14.43 23.76
CA GLN A 341 -4.76 -13.10 23.96
C GLN A 341 -6.29 -13.09 23.83
N VAL A 342 -6.90 -14.09 23.19
CA VAL A 342 -8.36 -14.26 23.19
C VAL A 342 -8.92 -14.29 24.62
N HIS A 343 -8.28 -15.02 25.52
CA HIS A 343 -8.74 -15.12 26.90
C HIS A 343 -8.56 -13.79 27.67
N ARG A 344 -7.50 -13.04 27.37
CA ARG A 344 -7.31 -11.69 27.91
C ARG A 344 -8.43 -10.74 27.45
N ALA A 345 -8.76 -10.77 26.16
CA ALA A 345 -9.84 -9.96 25.60
C ALA A 345 -11.19 -10.27 26.25
N ILE A 346 -11.54 -11.55 26.41
CA ILE A 346 -12.74 -12.01 27.12
C ILE A 346 -12.72 -11.51 28.58
N GLY A 347 -11.58 -11.63 29.26
CA GLY A 347 -11.41 -11.15 30.64
C GLY A 347 -11.73 -9.67 30.78
N TYR A 348 -11.19 -8.82 29.88
CA TYR A 348 -11.50 -7.38 29.88
C TYR A 348 -12.97 -7.07 29.59
N ILE A 349 -13.62 -7.82 28.71
CA ILE A 349 -15.05 -7.64 28.43
C ILE A 349 -15.88 -7.96 29.67
N HIS A 350 -15.64 -9.12 30.31
CA HIS A 350 -16.37 -9.50 31.52
C HIS A 350 -16.09 -8.57 32.69
N GLN A 351 -14.86 -8.08 32.84
CA GLN A 351 -14.53 -7.07 33.84
C GLN A 351 -15.36 -5.80 33.64
N LYS A 352 -15.47 -5.30 32.40
CA LYS A 352 -16.28 -4.13 32.06
C LYS A 352 -17.78 -4.36 32.29
N GLN A 353 -18.24 -5.60 32.22
CA GLN A 353 -19.62 -6.01 32.50
C GLN A 353 -19.87 -6.36 33.98
N GLU A 354 -18.89 -6.11 34.88
CA GLU A 354 -18.99 -6.44 36.31
C GLU A 354 -19.16 -7.95 36.60
N ARG A 355 -18.78 -8.80 35.65
CA ARG A 355 -18.81 -10.27 35.74
C ARG A 355 -17.49 -10.81 36.27
N GLY A 356 -17.24 -10.55 37.56
CA GLY A 356 -15.93 -10.79 38.18
C GLY A 356 -15.44 -12.24 38.15
N ALA A 357 -16.33 -13.22 38.34
CA ALA A 357 -15.96 -14.64 38.33
C ALA A 357 -15.50 -15.08 36.94
N GLU A 358 -16.23 -14.70 35.89
CA GLU A 358 -15.91 -15.00 34.50
C GLU A 358 -14.66 -14.26 34.02
N ALA A 359 -14.49 -13.00 34.44
CA ALA A 359 -13.28 -12.23 34.16
C ALA A 359 -12.04 -12.93 34.72
N ARG A 360 -12.08 -13.36 35.99
CA ARG A 360 -10.98 -14.06 36.65
C ARG A 360 -10.68 -15.41 35.98
N ALA A 361 -11.71 -16.17 35.61
CA ALA A 361 -11.54 -17.43 34.90
C ALA A 361 -10.84 -17.23 33.53
N ALA A 362 -11.23 -16.20 32.79
CA ALA A 362 -10.61 -15.89 31.51
C ALA A 362 -9.16 -15.41 31.66
N PHE A 363 -8.89 -14.49 32.60
CA PHE A 363 -7.53 -14.03 32.88
C PHE A 363 -6.60 -15.13 33.37
N SER A 364 -7.10 -16.09 34.16
CA SER A 364 -6.31 -17.26 34.56
C SER A 364 -5.86 -18.06 33.34
N ARG A 365 -6.78 -18.39 32.42
CA ARG A 365 -6.45 -19.10 31.18
C ARG A 365 -5.43 -18.35 30.32
N TYR A 366 -5.49 -17.02 30.31
CA TYR A 366 -4.51 -16.19 29.59
C TYR A 366 -3.10 -16.38 30.16
N VAL A 367 -2.92 -16.20 31.48
CA VAL A 367 -1.59 -16.31 32.10
C VAL A 367 -1.06 -17.74 32.11
N ASP A 368 -1.94 -18.75 32.10
CA ASP A 368 -1.54 -20.15 31.98
C ASP A 368 -1.00 -20.46 30.57
N ARG A 369 -1.61 -19.87 29.53
CA ARG A 369 -1.19 -20.09 28.13
C ARG A 369 -0.05 -19.19 27.66
N ALA A 370 0.09 -18.01 28.27
CA ALA A 370 1.11 -17.04 27.92
C ALA A 370 1.76 -16.46 29.20
N PRO A 371 2.48 -17.30 29.98
CA PRO A 371 3.04 -16.89 31.26
C PRO A 371 4.08 -15.78 31.17
N ASP A 372 4.75 -15.67 30.02
CA ASP A 372 5.82 -14.70 29.74
C ASP A 372 5.35 -13.50 28.91
N ALA A 373 4.03 -13.34 28.69
CA ALA A 373 3.51 -12.18 27.98
C ALA A 373 3.88 -10.88 28.74
N PRO A 374 4.20 -9.76 28.05
CA PRO A 374 4.65 -8.53 28.71
C PRO A 374 3.69 -7.97 29.76
N ASP A 375 2.40 -8.23 29.62
CA ASP A 375 1.32 -7.81 30.51
C ASP A 375 0.87 -8.91 31.50
N ALA A 376 1.46 -10.12 31.46
CA ALA A 376 1.05 -11.24 32.32
C ALA A 376 1.17 -10.89 33.82
N ASN A 377 2.18 -10.11 34.21
CA ASN A 377 2.35 -9.69 35.61
C ASN A 377 1.23 -8.75 36.08
N LEU A 378 0.77 -7.85 35.21
CA LEU A 378 -0.37 -6.98 35.51
C LEU A 378 -1.65 -7.81 35.70
N ILE A 379 -1.87 -8.79 34.82
CA ILE A 379 -3.02 -9.69 34.93
C ILE A 379 -2.94 -10.55 36.21
N ARG A 380 -1.75 -11.04 36.58
CA ARG A 380 -1.54 -11.75 37.85
C ARG A 380 -1.87 -10.89 39.07
N ALA A 381 -1.49 -9.62 39.08
CA ALA A 381 -1.82 -8.68 40.15
C ALA A 381 -3.34 -8.50 40.32
N TYR A 382 -4.06 -8.32 39.20
CA TYR A 382 -5.53 -8.27 39.21
C TYR A 382 -6.16 -9.52 39.83
N LEU A 383 -5.67 -10.71 39.47
CA LEU A 383 -6.14 -11.98 40.02
C LEU A 383 -5.90 -12.11 41.54
N THR A 384 -4.85 -11.48 42.08
CA THR A 384 -4.58 -11.49 43.53
C THR A 384 -5.41 -10.49 44.32
N GLU A 385 -5.59 -9.26 43.81
CA GLU A 385 -6.29 -8.19 44.53
C GLU A 385 -7.79 -8.44 44.69
N SER A 386 -8.46 -9.01 43.69
CA SER A 386 -9.90 -9.33 43.82
C SER A 386 -10.20 -10.63 44.60
N LYS A 387 -9.29 -11.08 45.47
CA LYS A 387 -9.55 -12.13 46.49
C LYS A 387 -9.96 -11.57 47.85
N THR A 388 -9.71 -10.28 48.09
CA THR A 388 -10.20 -9.50 49.24
C THR A 388 -11.44 -8.73 48.84
#